data_AF-A0A376MLX2-F1
#
_entry.id   AF-A0A376MLX2-F1
#
_cell.length_a   1.000
_cell.length_b   1.000
_cell.length_c   1.000
_cell.angle_alpha   90.00
_cell.angle_beta   90.00
_cell.angle_gamma   90.00
#
_symmetry.space_group_name_H-M   'P 1'
#
loop_
_entity.id
_entity.type
_entity.pdbx_description
1 polymer ?
#
loop_
_entity_poly.entity_id
_entity_poly.type
_entity_poly.pdbx_seq_one_letter_code
_entity_poly.pdbx_strand_id
1 'polypeptide(L)'
;MNKIFKVIWNPATGSYSVASETAKSRGKKSGRSKLLISALVAGGLLSSFGALANNYDGQPTDYGDGSAGDGWVAIGKGSKANTFINTSGASTALGYDAIAEGMYSSAIGSKTLASGGASMAFGVSARALGDRSVALGASSTATGDRSTAFGRYAKTNGYTSLAVGDTALADGEKNYCVRKYGSSLRNYEHRPR
;
A
#
# COMPACT_ATOMS: atom_id res chain seq x y z
N MET A 1 40.16 74.87 -8.89
CA MET A 1 38.84 74.27 -8.58
C MET A 1 39.06 73.10 -7.63
N ASN A 2 38.73 73.24 -6.35
CA ASN A 2 38.81 72.13 -5.38
C ASN A 2 37.61 71.20 -5.60
N LYS A 3 37.89 69.91 -5.84
CA LYS A 3 36.88 68.85 -5.88
C LYS A 3 36.92 68.13 -4.54
N ILE A 4 35.82 68.18 -3.78
CA ILE A 4 35.68 67.46 -2.51
C ILE A 4 35.16 66.05 -2.83
N PHE A 5 35.87 65.04 -2.34
CA PHE A 5 35.54 63.63 -2.52
C PHE A 5 35.34 62.97 -1.16
N LYS A 6 34.41 62.02 -1.08
CA LYS A 6 34.15 61.22 0.12
C LYS A 6 34.50 59.77 -0.15
N VAL A 7 35.30 59.19 0.74
CA VAL A 7 35.64 57.76 0.72
C VAL A 7 34.58 57.00 1.50
N ILE A 8 34.02 55.96 0.88
CA ILE A 8 32.94 55.14 1.46
C ILE A 8 33.39 53.68 1.43
N TRP A 9 33.27 52.99 2.57
CA TRP A 9 33.51 51.55 2.66
C TRP A 9 32.34 50.76 2.07
N ASN A 10 32.61 49.79 1.20
CA ASN A 10 31.63 48.84 0.69
C ASN A 10 31.79 47.47 1.38
N PRO A 11 30.89 47.09 2.30
CA PRO A 11 30.98 45.80 3.00
C PRO A 11 30.68 44.60 2.11
N ALA A 12 29.98 44.77 0.97
CA ALA A 12 29.68 43.67 0.05
C ALA A 12 30.90 43.24 -0.78
N THR A 13 31.85 44.15 -1.00
CA THR A 13 33.05 43.91 -1.81
C THR A 13 34.35 44.07 -1.03
N GLY A 14 34.28 44.32 0.29
CA GLY A 14 35.43 44.47 1.17
C GLY A 14 36.42 45.57 0.73
N SER A 15 35.94 46.65 0.13
CA SER A 15 36.80 47.67 -0.51
C SER A 15 36.28 49.10 -0.29
N TYR A 16 37.21 50.07 -0.30
CA TYR A 16 36.88 51.50 -0.22
C TYR A 16 36.69 52.09 -1.63
N SER A 17 35.58 52.78 -1.83
CA SER A 17 35.25 53.47 -3.08
C SER A 17 35.19 54.97 -2.88
N VAL A 18 35.74 55.75 -3.82
CA VAL A 18 35.76 57.22 -3.75
C VAL A 18 34.63 57.78 -4.61
N ALA A 19 33.72 58.56 -4.00
CA ALA A 19 32.60 59.20 -4.70
C ALA A 19 32.67 60.73 -4.58
N SER A 20 32.33 61.43 -5.67
CA SER A 20 32.17 62.89 -5.67
C SER A 20 30.92 63.27 -4.88
N GLU A 21 31.01 64.23 -3.95
CA GLU A 21 29.88 64.65 -3.08
C GLU A 21 28.67 65.20 -3.87
N THR A 22 28.86 65.57 -5.13
CA THR A 22 27.80 66.05 -6.03
C THR A 22 27.03 64.93 -6.75
N ALA A 23 27.32 63.65 -6.50
CA ALA A 23 26.65 62.54 -7.16
C ALA A 23 25.24 62.30 -6.57
N LYS A 24 24.20 62.63 -7.35
CA LYS A 24 22.79 62.41 -6.97
C LYS A 24 22.39 60.95 -7.21
N SER A 25 22.09 60.21 -6.14
CA SER A 25 21.61 58.81 -6.20
C SER A 25 20.23 58.73 -6.87
N ARG A 26 20.12 58.02 -8.01
CA ARG A 26 18.84 57.67 -8.64
C ARG A 26 18.29 56.39 -7.97
N GLY A 27 17.17 56.51 -7.27
CA GLY A 27 16.52 55.41 -6.53
C GLY A 27 16.12 54.21 -7.40
N LYS A 28 16.24 53.01 -6.85
CA LYS A 28 15.90 51.73 -7.50
C LYS A 28 14.38 51.57 -7.62
N LYS A 29 13.88 51.21 -8.81
CA LYS A 29 12.50 50.72 -8.99
C LYS A 29 12.39 49.31 -8.41
N SER A 30 11.46 49.14 -7.46
CA SER A 30 11.03 47.86 -6.91
C SER A 30 10.42 46.98 -8.02
N GLY A 31 11.12 45.91 -8.38
CA GLY A 31 10.64 44.88 -9.30
C GLY A 31 11.04 43.53 -8.73
N ARG A 32 10.12 42.90 -8.01
CA ARG A 32 10.31 41.60 -7.35
C ARG A 32 10.30 40.48 -8.41
N SER A 33 11.44 40.21 -9.07
CA SER A 33 11.61 39.03 -9.92
C SER A 33 12.27 37.89 -9.14
N LYS A 34 11.55 36.76 -9.08
CA LYS A 34 11.98 35.50 -8.44
C LYS A 34 13.15 34.89 -9.22
N LEU A 35 14.16 34.45 -8.48
CA LEU A 35 15.31 33.68 -8.96
C LEU A 35 14.86 32.29 -9.42
N LEU A 36 14.96 32.02 -10.72
CA LEU A 36 15.12 30.67 -11.26
C LEU A 36 16.60 30.48 -11.58
N ILE A 37 17.33 29.86 -10.65
CA ILE A 37 18.72 29.45 -10.86
C ILE A 37 18.69 28.11 -11.59
N SER A 38 19.08 28.15 -12.85
CA SER A 38 19.36 27.01 -13.72
C SER A 38 20.64 26.30 -13.26
N ALA A 39 20.64 24.97 -13.27
CA ALA A 39 21.86 24.17 -13.28
C ALA A 39 21.74 23.08 -14.34
N LEU A 40 22.33 23.37 -15.50
CA LEU A 40 23.22 22.49 -16.26
C LEU A 40 22.75 21.05 -16.50
N VAL A 41 22.31 20.73 -17.72
CA VAL A 41 22.93 19.72 -18.62
C VAL A 41 22.34 19.93 -20.02
N ALA A 42 23.15 20.46 -20.94
CA ALA A 42 22.89 20.40 -22.36
C ALA A 42 24.00 19.52 -22.98
N GLY A 43 23.60 18.40 -23.60
CA GLY A 43 24.47 17.58 -24.45
C GLY A 43 24.77 16.19 -23.91
N GLY A 44 23.92 15.23 -24.26
CA GLY A 44 24.15 13.81 -23.98
C GLY A 44 23.04 12.93 -24.56
N LEU A 45 23.06 12.75 -25.88
CA LEU A 45 22.41 11.60 -26.53
C LEU A 45 22.98 10.32 -25.88
N LEU A 46 22.13 9.40 -25.41
CA LEU A 46 22.33 7.93 -25.37
C LEU A 46 21.12 7.26 -24.69
N SER A 47 20.30 6.62 -25.52
CA SER A 47 19.54 5.39 -25.27
C SER A 47 19.33 4.93 -23.81
N SER A 48 18.11 5.09 -23.32
CA SER A 48 17.52 4.16 -22.35
C SER A 48 16.05 3.99 -22.71
N PHE A 49 15.74 2.93 -23.46
CA PHE A 49 14.49 2.21 -23.32
C PHE A 49 14.40 1.79 -21.85
N GLY A 50 13.69 2.55 -21.02
CA GLY A 50 13.70 2.29 -19.59
C GLY A 50 12.70 3.17 -18.84
N ALA A 51 11.65 2.50 -18.35
CA ALA A 51 10.68 2.97 -17.37
C ALA A 51 9.81 4.17 -17.78
N LEU A 52 8.62 3.85 -18.33
CA LEU A 52 7.43 4.60 -17.95
C LEU A 52 7.27 4.44 -16.43
N ALA A 53 7.80 5.38 -15.65
CA ALA A 53 7.36 5.55 -14.28
C ALA A 53 5.92 6.06 -14.35
N ASN A 54 4.97 5.13 -14.39
CA ASN A 54 3.60 5.46 -14.04
C ASN A 54 3.68 5.97 -12.61
N ASN A 55 3.59 7.29 -12.41
CA ASN A 55 3.16 7.86 -11.15
C ASN A 55 1.74 7.36 -10.90
N TYR A 56 1.59 6.12 -10.46
CA TYR A 56 0.47 5.79 -9.61
C TYR A 56 0.76 6.58 -8.35
N ASP A 57 0.22 7.79 -8.26
CA ASP A 57 0.14 8.52 -7.01
C ASP A 57 -0.39 7.50 -5.99
N GLY A 58 0.48 7.12 -5.05
CA GLY A 58 0.10 6.24 -3.96
C GLY A 58 -1.18 6.83 -3.40
N GLN A 59 -2.28 6.07 -3.50
CA GLN A 59 -3.52 6.53 -2.90
C GLN A 59 -3.24 6.72 -1.42
N PRO A 60 -3.70 7.83 -0.80
CA PRO A 60 -3.55 8.00 0.64
C PRO A 60 -4.08 6.75 1.34
N THR A 61 -3.35 6.26 2.33
CA THR A 61 -3.93 5.34 3.32
C THR A 61 -5.10 6.10 3.92
N ASP A 62 -6.32 5.65 3.65
CA ASP A 62 -7.53 6.18 4.27
C ASP A 62 -7.47 5.81 5.75
N TYR A 63 -6.88 6.70 6.55
CA TYR A 63 -7.21 6.77 7.96
C TYR A 63 -8.58 7.42 7.96
N GLY A 64 -9.65 6.63 8.15
CA GLY A 64 -11.01 7.16 8.12
C GLY A 64 -11.13 8.44 8.93
N ASP A 65 -12.06 9.30 8.55
CA ASP A 65 -12.35 10.56 9.26
C ASP A 65 -12.92 10.36 10.68
N GLY A 66 -12.85 9.15 11.25
CA GLY A 66 -13.35 8.80 12.57
C GLY A 66 -12.32 9.01 13.67
N SER A 67 -12.65 9.96 14.55
CA SER A 67 -12.24 10.06 15.95
C SER A 67 -11.65 8.77 16.54
N ALA A 68 -10.41 8.84 17.06
CA ALA A 68 -9.74 7.92 18.00
C ALA A 68 -10.55 6.71 18.56
N GLY A 69 -10.98 5.80 17.68
CA GLY A 69 -11.88 4.67 17.96
C GLY A 69 -12.04 3.70 16.78
N ASP A 70 -11.39 3.99 15.66
CA ASP A 70 -11.48 3.25 14.41
C ASP A 70 -10.40 2.16 14.36
N GLY A 71 -10.73 0.94 14.77
CA GLY A 71 -9.77 -0.17 14.86
C GLY A 71 -9.36 -0.82 13.52
N TRP A 72 -9.77 -0.28 12.38
CA TRP A 72 -9.66 -0.93 11.05
C TRP A 72 -8.48 -0.43 10.24
N VAL A 73 -7.99 -1.25 9.31
CA VAL A 73 -6.84 -0.95 8.46
C VAL A 73 -7.16 -1.28 7.01
N ALA A 74 -7.14 -0.29 6.11
CA ALA A 74 -7.28 -0.51 4.66
C ALA A 74 -6.13 0.16 3.90
N ILE A 75 -5.28 -0.65 3.26
CA ILE A 75 -4.08 -0.17 2.54
C ILE A 75 -4.07 -0.72 1.13
N GLY A 76 -4.18 0.15 0.12
CA GLY A 76 -4.11 -0.20 -1.29
C GLY A 76 -5.25 0.42 -2.10
N LYS A 77 -5.03 0.67 -3.39
CA LYS A 77 -6.10 1.18 -4.26
C LYS A 77 -7.25 0.16 -4.30
N GLY A 78 -8.46 0.61 -3.97
CA GLY A 78 -9.66 -0.23 -3.93
C GLY A 78 -9.74 -1.16 -2.71
N SER A 79 -8.82 -1.08 -1.75
CA SER A 79 -8.91 -1.87 -0.53
C SER A 79 -10.08 -1.41 0.34
N LYS A 80 -10.83 -2.35 0.92
CA LYS A 80 -11.96 -2.09 1.81
C LYS A 80 -11.84 -2.95 3.05
N ALA A 81 -11.73 -2.32 4.21
CA ALA A 81 -11.91 -2.96 5.49
C ALA A 81 -13.30 -2.57 6.03
N ASN A 82 -13.93 -3.46 6.80
CA ASN A 82 -15.09 -3.10 7.58
C ASN A 82 -14.73 -2.10 8.69
N THR A 83 -15.72 -1.30 9.08
CA THR A 83 -15.59 -0.25 10.08
C THR A 83 -16.41 -0.57 11.33
N PHE A 84 -16.59 -1.86 11.68
CA PHE A 84 -17.31 -2.24 12.89
C PHE A 84 -16.53 -1.78 14.14
N ILE A 85 -16.90 -0.61 14.65
CA ILE A 85 -16.35 0.02 15.87
C ILE A 85 -17.07 -0.42 17.15
N ASN A 86 -18.01 -1.36 17.06
CA ASN A 86 -18.65 -1.98 18.22
C ASN A 86 -17.83 -3.19 18.72
N THR A 87 -18.36 -3.95 19.70
CA THR A 87 -17.78 -5.20 20.21
C THR A 87 -17.52 -6.28 19.13
N SER A 88 -17.93 -6.06 17.89
CA SER A 88 -17.71 -6.98 16.76
C SER A 88 -16.39 -6.79 16.03
N GLY A 89 -15.58 -5.80 16.41
CA GLY A 89 -14.16 -5.72 16.04
C GLY A 89 -13.85 -5.40 14.58
N ALA A 90 -12.86 -4.55 14.42
CA ALA A 90 -12.41 -4.08 13.13
C ALA A 90 -11.64 -5.15 12.32
N SER A 91 -11.57 -4.94 11.00
CA SER A 91 -10.87 -5.81 10.06
C SER A 91 -9.66 -5.14 9.43
N THR A 92 -8.84 -5.95 8.75
CA THR A 92 -7.62 -5.49 8.06
C THR A 92 -7.65 -5.93 6.60
N ALA A 93 -7.54 -4.98 5.68
CA ALA A 93 -7.40 -5.21 4.24
C ALA A 93 -6.09 -4.58 3.74
N LEU A 94 -5.21 -5.38 3.11
CA LEU A 94 -3.94 -4.91 2.58
C LEU A 94 -3.70 -5.46 1.16
N GLY A 95 -3.71 -4.59 0.15
CA GLY A 95 -3.45 -4.91 -1.24
C GLY A 95 -4.40 -4.21 -2.21
N TYR A 96 -4.06 -4.26 -3.51
CA TYR A 96 -4.92 -3.77 -4.60
C TYR A 96 -6.24 -4.56 -4.64
N ASP A 97 -7.39 -3.90 -4.51
CA ASP A 97 -8.72 -4.52 -4.42
C ASP A 97 -8.85 -5.58 -3.30
N ALA A 98 -8.13 -5.43 -2.18
CA ALA A 98 -8.28 -6.31 -1.02
C ALA A 98 -9.53 -5.97 -0.21
N ILE A 99 -10.42 -6.93 0.05
CA ILE A 99 -11.70 -6.72 0.72
C ILE A 99 -11.78 -7.59 1.98
N ALA A 100 -11.85 -6.97 3.15
CA ALA A 100 -12.10 -7.60 4.45
C ALA A 100 -13.43 -7.10 5.00
N GLU A 101 -14.50 -7.89 4.87
CA GLU A 101 -15.86 -7.50 5.26
C GLU A 101 -16.31 -8.18 6.55
N GLY A 102 -15.77 -9.35 6.87
CA GLY A 102 -16.13 -10.07 8.08
C GLY A 102 -15.62 -9.40 9.36
N MET A 103 -16.42 -9.44 10.43
CA MET A 103 -16.02 -9.01 11.78
C MET A 103 -14.66 -9.60 12.16
N TYR A 104 -13.68 -8.85 12.66
CA TYR A 104 -12.32 -9.37 12.93
C TYR A 104 -11.57 -10.03 11.74
N SER A 105 -12.02 -9.83 10.49
CA SER A 105 -11.41 -10.50 9.34
C SER A 105 -10.09 -9.86 8.91
N SER A 106 -9.28 -10.63 8.18
CA SER A 106 -8.03 -10.15 7.59
C SER A 106 -7.91 -10.60 6.14
N ALA A 107 -7.72 -9.66 5.21
CA ALA A 107 -7.52 -9.90 3.79
C ALA A 107 -6.20 -9.28 3.33
N ILE A 108 -5.20 -10.09 2.98
CA ILE A 108 -3.85 -9.62 2.62
C ILE A 108 -3.43 -10.20 1.26
N GLY A 109 -3.34 -9.33 0.26
CA GLY A 109 -2.96 -9.66 -1.11
C GLY A 109 -3.80 -8.90 -2.12
N SER A 110 -3.39 -8.93 -3.40
CA SER A 110 -4.22 -8.33 -4.45
C SER A 110 -5.49 -9.16 -4.65
N LYS A 111 -6.65 -8.50 -4.74
CA LYS A 111 -7.97 -9.12 -5.00
C LYS A 111 -8.39 -10.16 -3.97
N THR A 112 -7.89 -10.09 -2.75
CA THR A 112 -8.31 -10.97 -1.66
C THR A 112 -9.71 -10.62 -1.17
N LEU A 113 -10.45 -11.62 -0.70
CA LEU A 113 -11.75 -11.45 -0.07
C LEU A 113 -11.84 -12.26 1.23
N ALA A 114 -11.99 -11.59 2.36
CA ALA A 114 -12.30 -12.20 3.66
C ALA A 114 -13.70 -11.73 4.10
N SER A 115 -14.74 -12.48 3.77
CA SER A 115 -16.14 -12.11 4.05
C SER A 115 -16.72 -12.78 5.29
N GLY A 116 -16.16 -13.91 5.73
CA GLY A 116 -16.63 -14.60 6.94
C GLY A 116 -16.17 -13.91 8.23
N GLY A 117 -16.95 -14.02 9.30
CA GLY A 117 -16.56 -13.49 10.61
C GLY A 117 -15.32 -14.18 11.15
N ALA A 118 -14.32 -13.42 11.59
CA ALA A 118 -12.98 -13.84 11.99
C ALA A 118 -12.27 -14.69 10.91
N SER A 119 -12.58 -14.44 9.64
CA SER A 119 -11.95 -15.12 8.51
C SER A 119 -10.61 -14.49 8.12
N MET A 120 -9.77 -15.28 7.47
CA MET A 120 -8.39 -14.91 7.12
C MET A 120 -8.08 -15.31 5.68
N ALA A 121 -7.90 -14.35 4.77
CA ALA A 121 -7.53 -14.59 3.38
C ALA A 121 -6.16 -13.97 3.07
N PHE A 122 -5.16 -14.80 2.72
CA PHE A 122 -3.82 -14.34 2.37
C PHE A 122 -3.36 -14.92 1.02
N GLY A 123 -2.87 -14.05 0.14
CA GLY A 123 -2.39 -14.40 -1.20
C GLY A 123 -3.25 -13.85 -2.32
N VAL A 124 -2.70 -13.67 -3.52
CA VAL A 124 -3.41 -13.06 -4.65
C VAL A 124 -4.70 -13.84 -4.96
N SER A 125 -5.84 -13.16 -4.97
CA SER A 125 -7.17 -13.73 -5.21
C SER A 125 -7.63 -14.80 -4.19
N ALA A 126 -7.04 -14.85 -2.99
CA ALA A 126 -7.50 -15.75 -1.93
C ALA A 126 -8.87 -15.34 -1.38
N ARG A 127 -9.72 -16.31 -1.04
CA ARG A 127 -11.12 -16.10 -0.64
C ARG A 127 -11.47 -16.90 0.62
N ALA A 128 -11.64 -16.22 1.77
CA ALA A 128 -12.12 -16.83 3.01
C ALA A 128 -13.57 -16.40 3.24
N LEU A 129 -14.51 -17.28 2.89
CA LEU A 129 -15.95 -16.96 2.83
C LEU A 129 -16.73 -17.50 4.02
N GLY A 130 -16.28 -18.57 4.66
CA GLY A 130 -16.93 -19.14 5.86
C GLY A 130 -16.50 -18.44 7.15
N ASP A 131 -17.30 -18.57 8.20
CA ASP A 131 -16.97 -18.00 9.51
C ASP A 131 -15.77 -18.74 10.11
N ARG A 132 -14.79 -17.99 10.62
CA ARG A 132 -13.50 -18.49 11.14
C ARG A 132 -12.74 -19.32 10.11
N SER A 133 -13.00 -19.10 8.82
CA SER A 133 -12.32 -19.80 7.74
C SER A 133 -10.97 -19.16 7.42
N VAL A 134 -10.05 -19.96 6.87
CA VAL A 134 -8.69 -19.54 6.58
C VAL A 134 -8.32 -19.97 5.16
N ALA A 135 -8.04 -19.01 4.27
CA ALA A 135 -7.60 -19.25 2.90
C ALA A 135 -6.18 -18.67 2.72
N LEU A 136 -5.18 -19.54 2.60
CA LEU A 136 -3.77 -19.19 2.52
C LEU A 136 -3.19 -19.71 1.20
N GLY A 137 -2.87 -18.82 0.27
CA GLY A 137 -2.29 -19.17 -1.03
C GLY A 137 -3.03 -18.52 -2.19
N ALA A 138 -2.34 -18.37 -3.32
CA ALA A 138 -2.91 -17.72 -4.50
C ALA A 138 -4.15 -18.49 -5.01
N SER A 139 -5.26 -17.77 -5.17
CA SER A 139 -6.56 -18.31 -5.58
C SER A 139 -7.10 -19.43 -4.68
N SER A 140 -6.66 -19.52 -3.43
CA SER A 140 -7.24 -20.44 -2.45
C SER A 140 -8.66 -20.01 -2.07
N THR A 141 -9.54 -20.95 -1.70
CA THR A 141 -10.93 -20.64 -1.33
C THR A 141 -11.41 -21.50 -0.18
N ALA A 142 -11.74 -20.89 0.95
CA ALA A 142 -12.31 -21.56 2.11
C ALA A 142 -13.77 -21.12 2.30
N THR A 143 -14.74 -21.94 1.88
CA THR A 143 -16.18 -21.62 1.98
C THR A 143 -16.85 -22.23 3.20
N GLY A 144 -16.35 -23.35 3.72
CA GLY A 144 -16.88 -23.97 4.93
C GLY A 144 -16.54 -23.17 6.19
N ASP A 145 -17.45 -23.12 7.16
CA ASP A 145 -17.17 -22.53 8.46
C ASP A 145 -16.08 -23.33 9.21
N ARG A 146 -15.19 -22.62 9.90
CA ARG A 146 -14.01 -23.15 10.58
C ARG A 146 -13.12 -24.00 9.66
N SER A 147 -13.20 -23.80 8.34
CA SER A 147 -12.40 -24.55 7.37
C SER A 147 -11.07 -23.85 7.06
N THR A 148 -10.08 -24.61 6.60
CA THR A 148 -8.76 -24.08 6.25
C THR A 148 -8.31 -24.62 4.89
N ALA A 149 -8.12 -23.73 3.91
CA ALA A 149 -7.53 -24.02 2.61
C ALA A 149 -6.12 -23.43 2.53
N PHE A 150 -5.09 -24.28 2.48
CA PHE A 150 -3.69 -23.88 2.40
C PHE A 150 -3.06 -24.40 1.10
N GLY A 151 -2.60 -23.51 0.23
CA GLY A 151 -1.97 -23.84 -1.05
C GLY A 151 -2.59 -23.10 -2.22
N ARG A 152 -1.90 -23.08 -3.37
CA ARG A 152 -2.42 -22.48 -4.60
C ARG A 152 -3.64 -23.28 -5.08
N TYR A 153 -4.75 -22.60 -5.35
CA TYR A 153 -6.04 -23.22 -5.72
C TYR A 153 -6.58 -24.25 -4.72
N ALA A 154 -6.11 -24.27 -3.46
CA ALA A 154 -6.68 -25.13 -2.43
C ALA A 154 -8.12 -24.70 -2.14
N LYS A 155 -9.02 -25.67 -1.93
CA LYS A 155 -10.43 -25.42 -1.69
C LYS A 155 -10.98 -26.25 -0.54
N THR A 156 -11.70 -25.60 0.38
CA THR A 156 -12.49 -26.28 1.43
C THR A 156 -13.94 -25.85 1.32
N ASN A 157 -14.86 -26.82 1.25
CA ASN A 157 -16.30 -26.57 1.30
C ASN A 157 -16.96 -27.11 2.58
N GLY A 158 -16.39 -28.16 3.18
CA GLY A 158 -16.97 -28.76 4.38
C GLY A 158 -16.79 -27.93 5.65
N TYR A 159 -17.77 -27.98 6.55
CA TYR A 159 -17.65 -27.48 7.91
C TYR A 159 -16.46 -28.13 8.63
N THR A 160 -15.60 -27.34 9.29
CA THR A 160 -14.40 -27.83 10.03
C THR A 160 -13.48 -28.73 9.18
N SER A 161 -13.33 -28.42 7.90
CA SER A 161 -12.47 -29.18 6.97
C SER A 161 -11.10 -28.52 6.76
N LEU A 162 -10.11 -29.30 6.33
CA LEU A 162 -8.76 -28.85 6.03
C LEU A 162 -8.34 -29.35 4.64
N ALA A 163 -7.88 -28.45 3.77
CA ALA A 163 -7.24 -28.81 2.50
C ALA A 163 -5.83 -28.20 2.46
N VAL A 164 -4.79 -29.03 2.39
CA VAL A 164 -3.39 -28.59 2.31
C VAL A 164 -2.76 -29.08 1.01
N GLY A 165 -2.27 -28.17 0.19
CA GLY A 165 -1.58 -28.47 -1.07
C GLY A 165 -2.13 -27.73 -2.28
N ASP A 166 -1.38 -27.81 -3.37
CA ASP A 166 -1.82 -27.29 -4.66
C ASP A 166 -3.07 -28.04 -5.14
N THR A 167 -4.16 -27.34 -5.41
CA THR A 167 -5.44 -27.92 -5.86
C THR A 167 -6.03 -28.98 -4.90
N ALA A 168 -5.68 -28.93 -3.61
CA ALA A 168 -6.30 -29.79 -2.61
C ALA A 168 -7.80 -29.43 -2.47
N LEU A 169 -8.67 -30.43 -2.31
CA LEU A 169 -10.11 -30.25 -2.18
C LEU A 169 -10.64 -31.05 -0.99
N ALA A 170 -11.16 -30.36 0.03
CA ALA A 170 -11.92 -30.99 1.11
C ALA A 170 -13.39 -30.59 1.02
N ASP A 171 -14.19 -31.45 0.39
CA ASP A 171 -15.61 -31.19 0.15
C ASP A 171 -16.52 -31.67 1.29
N GLY A 172 -16.14 -32.78 1.95
CA GLY A 172 -16.87 -33.35 3.09
C GLY A 172 -16.67 -32.57 4.39
N GLU A 173 -17.69 -32.59 5.25
CA GLU A 173 -17.60 -32.07 6.61
C GLU A 173 -16.57 -32.84 7.43
N LYS A 174 -15.83 -32.12 8.29
CA LYS A 174 -14.79 -32.69 9.17
C LYS A 174 -13.73 -33.52 8.41
N ASN A 175 -13.52 -33.21 7.13
CA ASN A 175 -12.59 -33.93 6.27
C ASN A 175 -11.22 -33.24 6.18
N TYR A 176 -10.17 -34.04 5.94
CA TYR A 176 -8.80 -33.57 5.79
C TYR A 176 -8.23 -34.07 4.45
N CYS A 177 -7.92 -33.16 3.55
CA CYS A 177 -7.28 -33.43 2.27
C CYS A 177 -5.84 -32.91 2.29
N VAL A 178 -4.87 -33.74 1.91
CA VAL A 178 -3.48 -33.32 1.69
C VAL A 178 -3.06 -33.75 0.30
N ARG A 179 -2.67 -32.79 -0.54
CA ARG A 179 -2.24 -33.02 -1.94
C ARG A 179 -0.83 -32.51 -2.17
N LYS A 180 0.08 -33.38 -2.59
CA LYS A 180 1.44 -32.98 -2.99
C LYS A 180 1.43 -32.62 -4.48
N TYR A 181 2.21 -31.62 -4.86
CA TYR A 181 2.47 -31.31 -6.27
C TYR A 181 2.96 -32.58 -6.97
N GLY A 182 2.22 -33.07 -7.97
CA GLY A 182 2.57 -34.27 -8.74
C GLY A 182 2.20 -35.64 -8.14
N SER A 183 1.47 -35.74 -7.02
CA SER A 183 1.00 -37.04 -6.51
C SER A 183 -0.50 -37.26 -6.77
N SER A 184 -0.82 -38.42 -7.35
CA SER A 184 -2.19 -38.93 -7.53
C SER A 184 -2.98 -38.96 -6.21
N LEU A 185 -4.29 -38.75 -6.30
CA LEU A 185 -5.23 -38.53 -5.19
C LEU A 185 -5.22 -39.70 -4.19
N ARG A 186 -4.80 -39.45 -2.94
CA ARG A 186 -5.13 -40.29 -1.80
C ARG A 186 -6.05 -39.49 -0.88
N ASN A 187 -7.35 -39.75 -0.97
CA ASN A 187 -8.33 -39.23 -0.01
C ASN A 187 -8.11 -39.95 1.32
N TYR A 188 -7.60 -39.25 2.32
CA TYR A 188 -7.55 -39.74 3.69
C TYR A 188 -8.88 -39.40 4.36
N GLU A 189 -9.89 -40.26 4.20
CA GLU A 189 -11.08 -40.20 5.04
C GLU A 189 -10.70 -40.61 6.46
N HIS A 190 -10.74 -39.66 7.38
CA HIS A 190 -10.65 -39.96 8.80
C HIS A 190 -12.02 -40.50 9.26
N ARG A 191 -12.16 -41.83 9.34
CA ARG A 191 -13.35 -42.42 9.97
C ARG A 191 -13.34 -42.08 11.46
N PRO A 192 -14.42 -41.48 12.01
CA PRO A 192 -14.54 -41.32 13.45
C PRO A 192 -14.55 -42.70 14.12
N ARG A 193 -13.82 -42.81 15.24
CA ARG A 193 -13.93 -43.96 16.15
C ARG A 193 -15.22 -43.90 16.93
#